data_AF-A0A0G1AVR3-F1
#
_entry.id   AF-A0A0G1AVR3-F1
#
_cell.length_a   1.000
_cell.length_b   1.000
_cell.length_c   1.000
_cell.angle_alpha   90.00
_cell.angle_beta   90.00
_cell.angle_gamma   90.00
#
_symmetry.space_group_name_H-M   'P 1'
#
loop_
_entity.id
_entity.type
_entity.pdbx_description
1 polymer ?
#
loop_
_entity_poly.entity_id
_entity_poly.type
_entity_poly.pdbx_seq_one_letter_code
_entity_poly.pdbx_strand_id
1 'polypeptide(L)'
;MNHLVAYVPVLHEGYAKLFKKHGGTIYLVGPEFVSEEFPRLIRDLRQLSVSDMVRAVQGLEIFEHVEVLTKEVMEKLQKEKATIIMPDEEISHELASKYFSDCPVTYENVFLRWDKPITLRETVVAPDCVISTKELDKKFMQIAKNEAQKSADWWRQIGSVAVSEGKVLYTGHIKYLPTDYNLFAAGNPRDNFDAGEHSEIYTSLHSEASIVAQAARDGVSLKGAEVYATTFPCANCARLLAEAGVVKVYYKDGYSMLDAEDIFKAYKIEVVLVQES
;
A
#
# COMPACT_ATOMS: atom_id res chain seq x y z
N MET A 1 -7.92 7.30 -33.01
CA MET A 1 -7.44 5.91 -32.87
C MET A 1 -6.79 5.84 -31.50
N ASN A 2 -7.14 4.86 -30.67
CA ASN A 2 -6.60 4.77 -29.31
C ASN A 2 -5.24 4.07 -29.38
N HIS A 3 -4.19 4.72 -28.89
CA HIS A 3 -2.85 4.16 -28.85
C HIS A 3 -2.54 3.74 -27.42
N LEU A 4 -2.44 2.44 -27.18
CA LEU A 4 -2.08 1.91 -25.88
C LEU A 4 -0.55 1.77 -25.80
N VAL A 5 0.10 2.42 -24.85
CA VAL A 5 1.53 2.27 -24.60
C VAL A 5 1.72 1.62 -23.24
N ALA A 6 2.37 0.46 -23.21
CA ALA A 6 2.50 -0.30 -21.97
C ALA A 6 3.84 -1.04 -21.88
N TYR A 7 4.45 -1.01 -20.71
CA TYR A 7 5.48 -1.98 -20.34
C TYR A 7 4.78 -3.21 -19.75
N VAL A 8 4.98 -4.39 -20.37
CA VAL A 8 4.29 -5.62 -19.99
C VAL A 8 5.33 -6.72 -19.75
N PRO A 9 5.90 -6.82 -18.53
CA PRO A 9 6.90 -7.84 -18.23
C PRO A 9 6.27 -9.23 -18.10
N VAL A 10 5.06 -9.29 -17.54
CA VAL A 10 4.26 -10.51 -17.35
C VAL A 10 2.83 -10.21 -17.79
N LEU A 11 2.29 -11.07 -18.66
CA LEU A 11 0.88 -10.96 -19.06
C LEU A 11 -0.02 -11.55 -17.95
N HIS A 12 -0.90 -10.72 -17.39
CA HIS A 12 -1.81 -11.10 -16.31
C HIS A 12 -3.20 -10.49 -16.50
N GLU A 13 -4.18 -10.88 -15.68
CA GLU A 13 -5.59 -10.50 -15.84
C GLU A 13 -5.83 -8.97 -15.90
N GLY A 14 -5.06 -8.17 -15.14
CA GLY A 14 -5.13 -6.70 -15.17
C GLY A 14 -4.85 -6.12 -16.57
N TYR A 15 -3.75 -6.53 -17.21
CA TYR A 15 -3.47 -6.19 -18.61
C TYR A 15 -4.55 -6.72 -19.54
N ALA A 16 -5.00 -7.97 -19.37
CA ALA A 16 -6.06 -8.53 -20.23
C ALA A 16 -7.36 -7.70 -20.18
N LYS A 17 -7.76 -7.21 -19.01
CA LYS A 17 -8.93 -6.31 -18.86
C LYS A 17 -8.71 -4.96 -19.53
N LEU A 18 -7.54 -4.35 -19.33
CA LEU A 18 -7.17 -3.10 -20.00
C LEU A 18 -7.20 -3.25 -21.53
N PHE A 19 -6.61 -4.33 -22.04
CA PHE A 19 -6.52 -4.61 -23.46
C PHE A 19 -7.91 -4.73 -24.08
N LYS A 20 -8.78 -5.56 -23.48
CA LYS A 20 -10.16 -5.73 -23.94
C LYS A 20 -10.97 -4.44 -23.95
N LYS A 21 -10.65 -3.49 -23.06
CA LYS A 21 -11.35 -2.21 -22.96
C LYS A 21 -11.00 -1.26 -24.10
N HIS A 22 -9.74 -1.22 -24.53
CA HIS A 22 -9.25 -0.19 -25.46
C HIS A 22 -8.97 -0.67 -26.89
N GLY A 23 -8.56 -1.92 -27.09
CA GLY A 23 -8.25 -2.47 -28.42
C GLY A 23 -7.33 -1.57 -29.26
N GLY A 24 -7.47 -1.62 -30.58
CA GLY A 24 -6.75 -0.72 -31.51
C GLY A 24 -5.27 -1.11 -31.69
N THR A 25 -4.37 -0.15 -31.47
CA THR A 25 -2.92 -0.37 -31.58
C THR A 25 -2.26 -0.33 -30.20
N ILE A 26 -1.49 -1.37 -29.88
CA ILE A 26 -0.64 -1.41 -28.69
C ILE A 26 0.84 -1.29 -29.07
N TYR A 27 1.56 -0.44 -28.34
CA TYR A 27 3.01 -0.31 -28.37
C TYR A 27 3.60 -0.84 -27.06
N LEU A 28 4.31 -1.95 -27.16
CA LEU A 28 5.01 -2.56 -26.03
C LEU A 28 6.35 -1.87 -25.83
N VAL A 29 6.62 -1.38 -24.61
CA VAL A 29 7.89 -0.69 -24.30
C VAL A 29 9.06 -1.65 -24.48
N GLY A 30 9.94 -1.31 -25.43
CA GLY A 30 11.06 -2.14 -25.86
C GLY A 30 12.25 -2.13 -24.90
N PRO A 31 13.22 -3.06 -25.08
CA PRO A 31 14.39 -3.16 -24.23
C PRO A 31 15.32 -1.95 -24.32
N GLU A 32 15.32 -1.22 -25.44
CA GLU A 32 16.09 0.03 -25.61
C GLU A 32 15.75 1.03 -24.50
N PHE A 33 14.47 1.40 -24.38
CA PHE A 33 13.98 2.31 -23.34
C PHE A 33 14.16 1.75 -21.92
N VAL A 34 13.88 0.46 -21.73
CA VAL A 34 14.06 -0.18 -20.42
C VAL A 34 15.53 -0.13 -20.00
N SER A 35 16.46 -0.32 -20.93
CA SER A 35 17.88 -0.35 -20.62
C SER A 35 18.49 1.03 -20.35
N GLU A 36 18.04 2.06 -21.08
CA GLU A 36 18.52 3.44 -20.94
C GLU A 36 17.92 4.11 -19.70
N GLU A 37 16.61 3.97 -19.49
CA GLU A 37 15.86 4.73 -18.48
C GLU A 37 15.63 3.93 -17.19
N PHE A 38 15.48 2.60 -17.29
CA PHE A 38 15.09 1.74 -16.18
C PHE A 38 16.03 0.53 -15.99
N PRO A 39 17.36 0.71 -15.87
CA PRO A 39 18.32 -0.40 -15.84
C PRO A 39 18.08 -1.40 -14.71
N ARG A 40 17.40 -0.98 -13.64
CA ARG A 40 16.95 -1.84 -12.53
C ARG A 40 15.99 -2.96 -12.97
N LEU A 41 15.19 -2.73 -14.01
CA LEU A 41 14.15 -3.66 -14.47
C LEU A 41 14.73 -4.81 -15.30
N ILE A 42 15.92 -4.67 -15.88
CA ILE A 42 16.61 -5.73 -16.64
C ILE A 42 16.80 -7.01 -15.80
N ARG A 43 16.87 -6.87 -14.47
CA ARG A 43 17.08 -7.97 -13.54
C ARG A 43 15.77 -8.68 -13.11
N ASP A 44 14.62 -8.28 -13.64
CA ASP A 44 13.34 -8.92 -13.30
C ASP A 44 13.25 -10.32 -13.92
N LEU A 45 13.39 -11.35 -13.08
CA LEU A 45 13.34 -12.76 -13.47
C LEU A 45 12.03 -13.17 -14.17
N ARG A 46 10.94 -12.42 -13.92
CA ARG A 46 9.62 -12.75 -14.46
C ARG A 46 9.42 -12.24 -15.88
N GLN A 47 10.27 -11.33 -16.34
CA GLN A 47 10.10 -10.67 -17.62
C GLN A 47 10.33 -11.63 -18.79
N LEU A 48 9.35 -11.73 -19.69
CA LEU A 48 9.55 -12.35 -21.00
C LEU A 48 10.32 -11.41 -21.94
N SER A 49 10.99 -11.98 -22.95
CA SER A 49 11.55 -11.13 -24.00
C SER A 49 10.43 -10.33 -24.67
N VAL A 50 10.73 -9.10 -25.11
CA VAL A 50 9.71 -8.26 -25.78
C VAL A 50 9.15 -8.97 -27.02
N SER A 51 9.96 -9.77 -27.71
CA SER A 51 9.51 -10.59 -28.84
C SER A 51 8.50 -11.68 -28.45
N ASP A 52 8.68 -12.31 -27.29
CA ASP A 52 7.72 -13.29 -26.75
C ASP A 52 6.43 -12.60 -26.31
N MET A 53 6.55 -11.42 -25.69
CA MET A 53 5.40 -10.66 -25.24
C MET A 53 4.57 -10.14 -26.41
N VAL A 54 5.20 -9.66 -27.50
CA VAL A 54 4.50 -9.31 -28.74
C VAL A 54 3.68 -10.51 -29.24
N ARG A 55 4.28 -11.70 -29.32
CA ARG A 55 3.58 -12.91 -29.74
C ARG A 55 2.43 -13.29 -28.81
N ALA A 56 2.63 -13.19 -27.50
CA ALA A 56 1.61 -13.48 -26.50
C ALA A 56 0.41 -12.52 -26.61
N VAL A 57 0.68 -11.22 -26.77
CA VAL A 57 -0.37 -10.19 -26.91
C VAL A 57 -1.10 -10.31 -28.25
N GLN A 58 -0.39 -10.61 -29.34
CA GLN A 58 -1.01 -10.91 -30.64
C GLN A 58 -1.96 -12.11 -30.55
N GLY A 59 -1.57 -13.17 -29.83
CA GLY A 59 -2.39 -14.36 -29.62
C GLY A 59 -3.67 -14.14 -28.82
N LEU A 60 -3.86 -12.96 -28.19
CA LEU A 60 -5.13 -12.60 -27.56
C LEU A 60 -6.19 -12.15 -28.57
N GLU A 61 -5.81 -11.82 -29.80
CA GLU A 61 -6.70 -11.38 -30.88
C GLU A 61 -7.55 -10.13 -30.51
N ILE A 62 -6.99 -9.25 -29.67
CA ILE A 62 -7.66 -8.02 -29.18
C ILE A 62 -7.28 -6.79 -30.02
N PHE A 63 -6.02 -6.72 -30.47
CA PHE A 63 -5.45 -5.54 -31.12
C PHE A 63 -5.36 -5.73 -32.63
N GLU A 64 -5.58 -4.65 -33.39
CA GLU A 64 -5.37 -4.60 -34.84
C GLU A 64 -3.87 -4.62 -35.15
N HIS A 65 -3.08 -3.93 -34.32
CA HIS A 65 -1.64 -3.81 -34.47
C HIS A 65 -0.95 -3.96 -33.10
N VAL A 66 0.08 -4.80 -33.03
CA VAL A 66 0.93 -4.99 -31.84
C VAL A 66 2.36 -4.70 -32.27
N GLU A 67 2.91 -3.59 -31.80
CA GLU A 67 4.22 -3.08 -32.19
C GLU A 67 5.12 -2.88 -30.97
N VAL A 68 6.43 -2.81 -31.20
CA VAL A 68 7.39 -2.42 -30.16
C VAL A 68 7.56 -0.90 -30.23
N LEU A 69 7.51 -0.23 -29.08
CA LEU A 69 7.81 1.18 -29.00
C LEU A 69 9.31 1.39 -29.25
N THR A 70 9.63 1.99 -30.39
CA THR A 70 10.97 2.48 -30.75
C THR A 70 11.00 4.01 -30.70
N LYS A 71 12.20 4.62 -30.73
CA LYS A 71 12.36 6.08 -30.81
C LYS A 71 11.64 6.67 -32.03
N GLU A 72 11.69 6.00 -33.18
CA GLU A 72 11.01 6.43 -34.41
C GLU A 72 9.48 6.44 -34.27
N VAL A 73 8.91 5.38 -33.67
CA VAL A 73 7.46 5.28 -33.42
C VAL A 73 7.02 6.35 -32.42
N MET A 74 7.81 6.59 -31.38
CA MET A 74 7.56 7.63 -30.39
C MET A 74 7.51 9.03 -31.03
N GLU A 75 8.51 9.39 -31.84
CA GLU A 75 8.54 10.68 -32.55
C GLU A 75 7.33 10.85 -33.48
N LYS A 76 6.88 9.76 -34.11
CA LYS A 76 5.67 9.77 -34.95
C LYS A 76 4.43 10.10 -34.11
N LEU A 77 4.23 9.39 -33.00
CA LEU A 77 3.08 9.60 -32.10
C LEU A 77 3.04 11.03 -31.54
N GLN A 78 4.21 11.59 -31.21
CA GLN A 78 4.35 12.99 -30.78
C GLN A 78 3.92 13.98 -31.87
N LYS A 79 4.42 13.81 -33.10
CA LYS A 79 4.08 14.68 -34.25
C LYS A 79 2.58 14.66 -34.56
N GLU A 80 1.95 13.50 -34.39
CA GLU A 80 0.51 13.31 -34.62
C GLU A 80 -0.36 13.79 -33.45
N LYS A 81 0.23 14.17 -32.30
CA LYS A 81 -0.47 14.48 -31.04
C LYS A 81 -1.50 13.41 -30.69
N ALA A 82 -1.08 12.16 -30.84
CA ALA A 82 -1.93 11.00 -30.63
C ALA A 82 -2.48 10.95 -29.20
N THR A 83 -3.71 10.45 -29.04
CA THR A 83 -4.27 10.15 -27.72
C THR A 83 -3.67 8.84 -27.20
N ILE A 84 -2.95 8.93 -26.09
CA ILE A 84 -2.22 7.82 -25.48
C ILE A 84 -2.97 7.32 -24.25
N ILE A 85 -3.09 6.00 -24.13
CA ILE A 85 -3.58 5.33 -22.93
C ILE A 85 -2.44 4.50 -22.36
N MET A 86 -2.21 4.60 -21.05
CA MET A 86 -1.14 3.87 -20.39
C MET A 86 -1.63 3.22 -19.09
N PRO A 87 -1.03 2.09 -18.67
CA PRO A 87 -1.12 1.61 -17.30
C PRO A 87 -0.77 2.72 -16.29
N ASP A 88 -1.52 2.84 -15.20
CA ASP A 88 -1.21 3.76 -14.10
C ASP A 88 -0.07 3.18 -13.23
N GLU A 89 1.18 3.29 -13.70
CA GLU A 89 2.39 2.81 -13.02
C GLU A 89 3.60 3.74 -13.25
N GLU A 90 4.63 3.63 -12.42
CA GLU A 90 5.87 4.44 -12.47
C GLU A 90 6.43 4.61 -13.90
N ILE A 91 6.60 3.51 -14.64
CA ILE A 91 7.20 3.52 -15.99
C ILE A 91 6.37 4.35 -16.96
N SER A 92 5.05 4.25 -16.86
CA SER A 92 4.14 5.02 -17.72
C SER A 92 4.22 6.50 -17.43
N HIS A 93 4.24 6.89 -16.16
CA HIS A 93 4.35 8.30 -15.76
C HIS A 93 5.71 8.90 -16.15
N GLU A 94 6.81 8.16 -15.94
CA GLU A 94 8.14 8.59 -16.36
C GLU A 94 8.24 8.72 -17.89
N LEU A 95 7.73 7.74 -18.65
CA LEU A 95 7.70 7.83 -20.12
C LEU A 95 6.81 8.98 -20.61
N ALA A 96 5.63 9.16 -20.02
CA ALA A 96 4.70 10.21 -20.42
C ALA A 96 5.25 11.60 -20.14
N SER A 97 5.82 11.83 -18.96
CA SER A 97 6.43 13.11 -18.60
C SER A 97 7.61 13.48 -19.51
N LYS A 98 8.43 12.50 -19.90
CA LYS A 98 9.62 12.72 -20.71
C LYS A 98 9.33 12.81 -22.21
N TYR A 99 8.38 12.03 -22.72
CA TYR A 99 8.19 11.84 -24.16
C TYR A 99 6.77 12.14 -24.66
N PHE A 100 5.76 12.27 -23.81
CA PHE A 100 4.38 12.53 -24.24
C PHE A 100 3.78 13.78 -23.60
N SER A 101 4.61 14.74 -23.17
CA SER A 101 4.18 16.00 -22.53
C SER A 101 3.19 16.81 -23.37
N ASP A 102 3.30 16.73 -24.71
CA ASP A 102 2.45 17.44 -25.65
C ASP A 102 1.27 16.60 -26.18
N CYS A 103 1.11 15.37 -25.69
CA CYS A 103 0.05 14.45 -26.09
C CYS A 103 -1.01 14.31 -24.99
N PRO A 104 -2.30 14.08 -25.32
CA PRO A 104 -3.31 13.73 -24.33
C PRO A 104 -3.05 12.30 -23.80
N VAL A 105 -2.64 12.18 -22.54
CA VAL A 105 -2.38 10.88 -21.88
C VAL A 105 -3.47 10.56 -20.85
N THR A 106 -4.03 9.35 -20.92
CA THR A 106 -4.98 8.81 -19.94
C THR A 106 -4.37 7.60 -19.24
N TYR A 107 -4.45 7.56 -17.91
CA TYR A 107 -3.95 6.46 -17.10
C TYR A 107 -5.08 5.54 -16.65
N GLU A 108 -4.86 4.23 -16.73
CA GLU A 108 -5.79 3.23 -16.22
C GLU A 108 -5.11 2.24 -15.29
N ASN A 109 -5.75 2.01 -14.15
CA ASN A 109 -5.25 1.11 -13.14
C ASN A 109 -5.37 -0.35 -13.63
N VAL A 110 -4.22 -1.02 -13.76
CA VAL A 110 -4.09 -2.45 -14.09
C VAL A 110 -3.52 -3.27 -12.93
N PHE A 111 -3.52 -2.69 -11.73
CA PHE A 111 -2.76 -3.13 -10.55
C PHE A 111 -2.94 -4.61 -10.23
N LEU A 112 -1.82 -5.35 -10.31
CA LEU A 112 -1.62 -6.69 -9.77
C LEU A 112 -0.23 -6.87 -9.09
N ARG A 113 0.58 -5.81 -9.02
CA ARG A 113 1.89 -5.81 -8.31
C ARG A 113 2.14 -4.47 -7.61
N TRP A 114 2.77 -4.51 -6.45
CA TRP A 114 3.28 -3.32 -5.76
C TRP A 114 4.35 -2.62 -6.60
N ASP A 115 4.19 -1.32 -6.84
CA ASP A 115 5.22 -0.42 -7.35
C ASP A 115 5.56 0.64 -6.29
N LYS A 116 6.62 1.43 -6.51
CA LYS A 116 7.09 2.40 -5.50
C LYS A 116 6.02 3.44 -5.12
N PRO A 117 5.33 4.09 -6.08
CA PRO A 117 4.24 5.02 -5.75
C PRO A 117 3.12 4.40 -4.92
N ILE A 118 2.63 3.19 -5.27
CA ILE A 118 1.53 2.55 -4.55
C ILE A 118 1.96 2.06 -3.17
N THR A 119 3.22 1.61 -3.03
CA THR A 119 3.81 1.19 -1.74
C THR A 119 3.85 2.35 -0.74
N LEU A 120 4.16 3.56 -1.22
CA LEU A 120 4.30 4.75 -0.37
C LEU A 120 2.99 5.53 -0.24
N ARG A 121 1.92 5.11 -0.92
CA ARG A 121 0.66 5.84 -0.95
C ARG A 121 -0.08 5.73 0.38
N GLU A 122 -0.33 6.87 1.00
CA GLU A 122 -1.30 7.00 2.08
C GLU A 122 -2.71 6.88 1.48
N THR A 123 -3.46 5.87 1.91
CA THR A 123 -4.83 5.65 1.43
C THR A 123 -5.79 6.01 2.56
N VAL A 124 -6.66 6.99 2.30
CA VAL A 124 -7.79 7.26 3.19
C VAL A 124 -8.61 5.97 3.26
N VAL A 125 -8.76 5.45 4.46
CA VAL A 125 -9.53 4.23 4.74
C VAL A 125 -10.91 4.37 4.10
N ALA A 126 -11.41 3.32 3.45
CA ALA A 126 -12.56 3.38 2.55
C ALA A 126 -13.80 4.10 3.16
N PRO A 127 -14.62 4.76 2.32
CA PRO A 127 -15.82 5.47 2.75
C PRO A 127 -16.90 4.57 3.39
N ASP A 128 -16.78 3.24 3.27
CA ASP A 128 -17.65 2.26 3.94
C ASP A 128 -17.26 2.01 5.41
N CYS A 129 -16.21 2.67 5.91
CA CYS A 129 -15.81 2.62 7.30
C CYS A 129 -16.96 3.10 8.21
N VAL A 130 -17.35 2.27 9.18
CA VAL A 130 -18.42 2.64 10.11
C VAL A 130 -17.91 3.74 11.02
N ILE A 131 -18.62 4.86 11.10
CA ILE A 131 -18.32 5.92 12.06
C ILE A 131 -19.11 5.64 13.34
N SER A 132 -18.41 5.33 14.43
CA SER A 132 -19.04 5.16 15.74
C SER A 132 -19.04 6.46 16.53
N THR A 133 -20.20 6.80 17.06
CA THR A 133 -20.43 7.89 18.03
C THR A 133 -20.85 7.35 19.41
N LYS A 134 -20.80 6.03 19.62
CA LYS A 134 -21.23 5.40 20.87
C LYS A 134 -20.33 5.82 22.02
N GLU A 135 -20.94 6.15 23.16
CA GLU A 135 -20.22 6.56 24.37
C GLU A 135 -19.29 5.49 24.92
N LEU A 136 -19.60 4.20 24.72
CA LEU A 136 -18.71 3.11 25.14
C LEU A 136 -17.42 3.09 24.30
N ASP A 137 -17.54 3.26 22.99
CA ASP A 137 -16.38 3.28 22.08
C ASP A 137 -15.48 4.48 22.37
N LYS A 138 -16.07 5.64 22.64
CA LYS A 138 -15.35 6.84 23.11
C LYS A 138 -14.61 6.59 24.42
N LYS A 139 -15.21 5.87 25.38
CA LYS A 139 -14.54 5.52 26.65
C LYS A 139 -13.33 4.62 26.43
N PHE A 140 -13.44 3.58 25.61
CA PHE A 140 -12.29 2.72 25.30
C PHE A 140 -11.21 3.45 24.50
N MET A 141 -11.60 4.31 23.56
CA MET A 141 -10.66 5.17 22.85
C MET A 141 -9.96 6.16 23.79
N GLN A 142 -10.66 6.69 24.80
CA GLN A 142 -10.04 7.52 25.83
C GLN A 142 -9.04 6.75 26.69
N ILE A 143 -9.31 5.47 26.99
CA ILE A 143 -8.34 4.61 27.68
C ILE A 143 -7.10 4.41 26.80
N ALA A 144 -7.27 4.12 25.50
CA ALA A 144 -6.16 3.98 24.56
C ALA A 144 -5.32 5.27 24.49
N LYS A 145 -5.96 6.45 24.47
CA LYS A 145 -5.25 7.74 24.53
C LYS A 145 -4.49 7.96 25.81
N ASN A 146 -5.08 7.63 26.96
CA ASN A 146 -4.42 7.76 28.25
C ASN A 146 -3.21 6.82 28.33
N GLU A 147 -3.32 5.62 27.76
CA GLU A 147 -2.21 4.69 27.65
C GLU A 147 -1.11 5.23 26.73
N ALA A 148 -1.48 5.88 25.61
CA ALA A 148 -0.53 6.48 24.68
C ALA A 148 0.42 7.48 25.37
N GLN A 149 -0.06 8.22 26.37
CA GLN A 149 0.74 9.20 27.15
C GLN A 149 1.89 8.58 27.94
N LYS A 150 1.90 7.25 28.11
CA LYS A 150 3.00 6.53 28.76
C LYS A 150 4.16 6.24 27.81
N SER A 151 3.96 6.42 26.49
CA SER A 151 5.02 6.26 25.50
C SER A 151 6.12 7.29 25.71
N ALA A 152 7.37 6.82 25.76
CA ALA A 152 8.54 7.68 25.78
C ALA A 152 8.93 8.23 24.39
N ASP A 153 8.26 7.76 23.33
CA ASP A 153 8.47 8.22 21.96
C ASP A 153 8.13 9.70 21.83
N TRP A 154 9.10 10.52 21.41
CA TRP A 154 8.91 11.96 21.23
C TRP A 154 8.22 12.33 19.91
N TRP A 155 8.12 11.39 18.97
CA TRP A 155 7.57 11.63 17.64
C TRP A 155 6.10 11.22 17.55
N ARG A 156 5.77 10.00 17.99
CA ARG A 156 4.40 9.49 17.96
C ARG A 156 4.04 8.81 19.27
N GLN A 157 3.02 9.33 19.96
CA GLN A 157 2.42 8.67 21.11
C GLN A 157 1.16 7.91 20.66
N ILE A 158 1.33 6.62 20.36
CA ILE A 158 0.24 5.73 19.95
C ILE A 158 -0.10 4.79 21.09
N GLY A 159 -1.39 4.67 21.37
CA GLY A 159 -1.93 3.78 22.39
C GLY A 159 -2.99 2.86 21.81
N SER A 160 -3.22 1.73 22.48
CA SER A 160 -4.20 0.74 22.06
C SER A 160 -4.78 0.01 23.27
N VAL A 161 -5.98 -0.53 23.09
CA VAL A 161 -6.69 -1.33 24.09
C VAL A 161 -7.32 -2.54 23.42
N ALA A 162 -7.12 -3.72 23.99
CA ALA A 162 -7.86 -4.92 23.61
C ALA A 162 -9.03 -5.12 24.57
N VAL A 163 -10.21 -5.37 24.02
CA VAL A 163 -11.47 -5.56 24.73
C VAL A 163 -12.07 -6.91 24.34
N SER A 164 -12.61 -7.63 25.31
CA SER A 164 -13.44 -8.80 25.07
C SER A 164 -14.64 -8.76 26.01
N GLU A 165 -15.84 -8.96 25.46
CA GLU A 165 -17.09 -8.91 26.22
C GLU A 165 -17.26 -7.61 27.04
N GLY A 166 -16.82 -6.48 26.47
CA GLY A 166 -16.88 -5.17 27.12
C GLY A 166 -15.89 -4.96 28.27
N LYS A 167 -14.91 -5.87 28.46
CA LYS A 167 -13.85 -5.74 29.47
C LYS A 167 -12.50 -5.54 28.81
N VAL A 168 -11.68 -4.67 29.38
CA VAL A 168 -10.30 -4.47 28.93
C VAL A 168 -9.48 -5.71 29.29
N LEU A 169 -8.85 -6.32 28.31
CA LEU A 169 -7.88 -7.41 28.48
C LEU A 169 -6.47 -6.84 28.69
N TYR A 170 -6.04 -5.99 27.76
CA TYR A 170 -4.70 -5.42 27.73
C TYR A 170 -4.72 -3.98 27.22
N THR A 171 -3.77 -3.19 27.69
CA THR A 171 -3.46 -1.88 27.15
C THR A 171 -2.05 -1.92 26.54
N GLY A 172 -1.83 -1.13 25.49
CA GLY A 172 -0.55 -1.01 24.81
C GLY A 172 -0.20 0.44 24.57
N HIS A 173 1.09 0.72 24.58
CA HIS A 173 1.68 1.94 24.02
C HIS A 173 2.96 1.55 23.30
N ILE A 174 3.50 2.48 22.50
CA ILE A 174 4.81 2.30 21.87
C ILE A 174 5.87 2.12 22.96
N LYS A 175 6.66 1.04 22.87
CA LYS A 175 7.71 0.71 23.85
C LYS A 175 9.05 0.53 23.18
N TYR A 176 10.12 1.04 23.76
CA TYR A 176 11.47 0.71 23.31
C TYR A 176 12.08 -0.36 24.20
N LEU A 177 12.86 -1.24 23.58
CA LEU A 177 13.58 -2.30 24.27
C LEU A 177 15.09 -2.14 24.07
N PRO A 178 15.92 -2.55 25.05
CA PRO A 178 15.58 -3.15 26.35
C PRO A 178 14.89 -2.19 27.33
N THR A 179 15.00 -0.87 27.16
CA THR A 179 14.31 0.13 27.99
C THR A 179 13.83 1.32 27.14
N ASP A 180 12.87 2.08 27.67
CA ASP A 180 12.40 3.31 27.04
C ASP A 180 13.46 4.42 26.94
N TYR A 181 14.51 4.35 27.78
CA TYR A 181 15.65 5.27 27.71
C TYR A 181 16.55 5.05 26.50
N ASN A 182 16.44 3.90 25.83
CA ASN A 182 17.28 3.59 24.66
C ASN A 182 17.08 4.59 23.52
N LEU A 183 15.85 5.09 23.33
CA LEU A 183 15.56 6.13 22.36
C LEU A 183 16.40 7.39 22.63
N PHE A 184 16.47 7.83 23.89
CA PHE A 184 17.27 9.00 24.29
C PHE A 184 18.78 8.75 24.25
N ALA A 185 19.21 7.52 24.55
CA ALA A 185 20.64 7.19 24.62
C ALA A 185 21.27 7.00 23.24
N ALA A 186 20.55 6.38 22.29
CA ALA A 186 21.07 6.01 20.98
C ALA A 186 20.42 6.77 19.82
N GLY A 187 19.37 7.55 20.08
CA GLY A 187 18.55 8.21 19.05
C GLY A 187 17.57 7.24 18.38
N ASN A 188 16.79 7.76 17.43
CA ASN A 188 15.97 6.93 16.56
C ASN A 188 16.75 6.65 15.26
N PRO A 189 16.98 5.39 14.86
CA PRO A 189 17.64 5.10 13.60
C PRO A 189 16.94 5.72 12.38
N ARG A 190 15.63 6.00 12.48
CA ARG A 190 14.87 6.70 11.43
C ARG A 190 15.28 8.15 11.22
N ASP A 191 15.95 8.77 12.17
CA ASP A 191 16.44 10.16 12.04
C ASP A 191 17.48 10.30 10.90
N ASN A 192 18.01 9.18 10.38
CA ASN A 192 18.98 9.15 9.28
C ASN A 192 18.35 9.11 7.88
N PHE A 193 17.02 9.04 7.76
CA PHE A 193 16.33 8.83 6.48
C PHE A 193 15.19 9.83 6.28
N ASP A 194 14.89 10.14 5.02
CA ASP A 194 13.77 11.01 4.68
C ASP A 194 12.42 10.32 4.92
N ALA A 195 11.36 11.13 5.03
CA ALA A 195 10.01 10.63 5.19
C ALA A 195 9.63 9.70 4.03
N GLY A 196 9.19 8.48 4.37
CA GLY A 196 8.83 7.44 3.39
C GLY A 196 9.96 6.48 3.04
N GLU A 197 11.19 6.73 3.50
CA GLU A 197 12.31 5.79 3.35
C GLU A 197 12.44 4.89 4.59
N HIS A 198 12.82 3.62 4.36
CA HIS A 198 13.18 2.65 5.39
C HIS A 198 12.18 2.53 6.56
N SER A 199 10.88 2.47 6.23
CA SER A 199 9.80 2.37 7.23
C SER A 199 9.88 1.13 8.13
N GLU A 200 10.59 0.10 7.68
CA GLU A 200 10.89 -1.14 8.38
C GLU A 200 11.97 -0.99 9.47
N ILE A 201 12.76 0.08 9.43
CA ILE A 201 13.80 0.33 10.41
C ILE A 201 13.18 1.06 11.59
N TYR A 202 12.89 0.34 12.66
CA TYR A 202 12.45 0.91 13.92
C TYR A 202 12.92 0.02 15.08
N THR A 203 13.17 0.64 16.23
CA THR A 203 13.61 -0.06 17.47
C THR A 203 12.48 -0.20 18.48
N SER A 204 11.30 0.34 18.17
CA SER A 204 10.14 0.32 19.05
C SER A 204 9.17 -0.81 18.72
N LEU A 205 8.53 -1.35 19.75
CA LEU A 205 7.36 -2.19 19.60
C LEU A 205 6.14 -1.28 19.52
N HIS A 206 5.37 -1.41 18.44
CA HIS A 206 4.10 -0.69 18.29
C HIS A 206 3.10 -1.12 19.35
N SER A 207 2.12 -0.27 19.60
CA SER A 207 1.12 -0.47 20.65
C SER A 207 0.29 -1.75 20.46
N GLU A 208 -0.14 -2.02 19.23
CA GLU A 208 -0.91 -3.18 18.84
C GLU A 208 -0.09 -4.47 18.94
N ALA A 209 1.17 -4.41 18.48
CA ALA A 209 2.11 -5.52 18.62
C ALA A 209 2.42 -5.83 20.09
N SER A 210 2.48 -4.79 20.94
CA SER A 210 2.63 -4.91 22.39
C SER A 210 1.45 -5.63 23.03
N ILE A 211 0.20 -5.36 22.60
CA ILE A 211 -0.98 -6.10 23.06
C ILE A 211 -0.87 -7.59 22.70
N VAL A 212 -0.54 -7.90 21.45
CA VAL A 212 -0.41 -9.29 20.97
C VAL A 212 0.70 -10.01 21.75
N ALA A 213 1.84 -9.37 21.96
CA ALA A 213 2.95 -9.93 22.72
C ALA A 213 2.60 -10.15 24.21
N GLN A 214 1.86 -9.22 24.84
CA GLN A 214 1.41 -9.38 26.22
C GLN A 214 0.43 -10.56 26.37
N ALA A 215 -0.56 -10.63 25.48
CA ALA A 215 -1.53 -11.73 25.47
C ALA A 215 -0.85 -13.08 25.23
N ALA A 216 0.10 -13.16 24.29
CA ALA A 216 0.86 -14.37 24.02
C ALA A 216 1.71 -14.81 25.22
N ARG A 217 2.42 -13.87 25.86
CA ARG A 217 3.24 -14.16 27.06
C ARG A 217 2.40 -14.71 28.21
N ASP A 218 1.22 -14.15 28.41
CA ASP A 218 0.36 -14.48 29.55
C ASP A 218 -0.61 -15.65 29.23
N GLY A 219 -0.59 -16.16 27.99
CA GLY A 219 -1.44 -17.28 27.55
C GLY A 219 -2.92 -16.91 27.38
N VAL A 220 -3.23 -15.63 27.13
CA VAL A 220 -4.59 -15.12 26.95
C VAL A 220 -4.93 -15.02 25.47
N SER A 221 -6.07 -15.58 25.08
CA SER A 221 -6.55 -15.55 23.69
C SER A 221 -7.12 -14.18 23.33
N LEU A 222 -6.69 -13.63 22.18
CA LEU A 222 -7.31 -12.46 21.54
C LEU A 222 -8.39 -12.83 20.51
N LYS A 223 -8.67 -14.12 20.31
CA LYS A 223 -9.70 -14.58 19.40
C LYS A 223 -11.08 -14.02 19.81
N GLY A 224 -11.73 -13.33 18.88
CA GLY A 224 -13.02 -12.67 19.13
C GLY A 224 -12.91 -11.33 19.86
N ALA A 225 -11.70 -10.85 20.13
CA ALA A 225 -11.50 -9.55 20.76
C ALA A 225 -11.69 -8.40 19.78
N GLU A 226 -11.93 -7.22 20.34
CA GLU A 226 -11.99 -5.94 19.65
C GLU A 226 -10.77 -5.09 20.08
N VAL A 227 -10.16 -4.36 19.16
CA VAL A 227 -8.99 -3.52 19.45
C VAL A 227 -9.29 -2.07 19.13
N TYR A 228 -9.06 -1.18 20.09
CA TYR A 228 -9.16 0.27 19.94
C TYR A 228 -7.76 0.85 19.87
N ALA A 229 -7.40 1.51 18.77
CA ALA A 229 -6.10 2.13 18.56
C ALA A 229 -6.25 3.64 18.32
N THR A 230 -5.36 4.45 18.87
CA THR A 230 -5.41 5.91 18.63
C THR A 230 -5.11 6.26 17.17
N THR A 231 -4.35 5.41 16.48
CA THR A 231 -3.97 5.59 15.07
C THR A 231 -4.26 4.30 14.31
N PHE A 232 -4.62 4.41 13.02
CA PHE A 232 -4.86 3.25 12.16
C PHE A 232 -3.65 2.30 12.17
N PRO A 233 -3.84 0.99 12.40
CA PRO A 233 -2.72 0.05 12.47
C PRO A 233 -1.93 -0.05 11.17
N CYS A 234 -0.60 -0.05 11.28
CA CYS A 234 0.25 -0.31 10.12
C CYS A 234 0.08 -1.75 9.61
N ALA A 235 0.54 -2.05 8.38
CA ALA A 235 0.42 -3.38 7.77
C ALA A 235 0.94 -4.52 8.65
N ASN A 236 2.06 -4.33 9.36
CA ASN A 236 2.58 -5.35 10.28
C ASN A 236 1.64 -5.58 11.48
N CYS A 237 1.11 -4.51 12.07
CA CYS A 237 0.15 -4.63 13.16
C CYS A 237 -1.16 -5.24 12.67
N ALA A 238 -1.63 -4.90 11.47
CA ALA A 238 -2.81 -5.49 10.86
C ALA A 238 -2.69 -7.03 10.72
N ARG A 239 -1.54 -7.53 10.22
CA ARG A 239 -1.23 -8.96 10.15
C ARG A 239 -1.28 -9.62 11.54
N LEU A 240 -0.65 -9.00 12.54
CA LEU A 240 -0.62 -9.54 13.91
C LEU A 240 -2.02 -9.62 14.53
N LEU A 241 -2.83 -8.57 14.38
CA LEU A 241 -4.19 -8.56 14.90
C LEU A 241 -5.07 -9.60 14.20
N ALA A 242 -4.92 -9.74 12.87
CA ALA A 242 -5.65 -10.72 12.09
C ALA A 242 -5.33 -12.16 12.49
N GLU A 243 -4.05 -12.50 12.60
CA GLU A 243 -3.60 -13.82 13.05
C GLU A 243 -3.94 -14.09 14.53
N ALA A 244 -3.99 -13.05 15.36
CA ALA A 244 -4.44 -13.16 16.75
C ALA A 244 -5.95 -13.42 16.89
N GLY A 245 -6.71 -13.35 15.80
CA GLY A 245 -8.15 -13.61 15.76
C GLY A 245 -9.01 -12.45 16.24
N VAL A 246 -8.49 -11.22 16.21
CA VAL A 246 -9.29 -10.00 16.45
C VAL A 246 -10.37 -9.89 15.37
N VAL A 247 -11.58 -9.50 15.78
CA VAL A 247 -12.74 -9.42 14.87
C VAL A 247 -13.16 -7.99 14.54
N LYS A 248 -12.64 -7.02 15.29
CA LYS A 248 -12.98 -5.60 15.12
C LYS A 248 -11.84 -4.69 15.52
N VAL A 249 -11.59 -3.67 14.71
CA VAL A 249 -10.59 -2.63 14.96
C VAL A 249 -11.26 -1.26 14.91
N TYR A 250 -11.17 -0.55 16.02
CA TYR A 250 -11.57 0.85 16.15
C TYR A 250 -10.33 1.72 16.07
N TYR A 251 -10.37 2.79 15.27
CA TYR A 251 -9.30 3.77 15.20
C TYR A 251 -9.81 5.20 15.27
N LYS A 252 -8.95 6.15 15.60
CA LYS A 252 -9.31 7.57 15.64
C LYS A 252 -8.62 8.36 14.52
N ASP A 253 -7.30 8.29 14.46
CA ASP A 253 -6.49 9.12 13.55
C ASP A 253 -5.72 8.25 12.54
N GLY A 254 -5.15 8.87 11.51
CA GLY A 254 -4.28 8.19 10.54
C GLY A 254 -5.01 7.59 9.33
N TYR A 255 -4.25 6.82 8.55
CA TYR A 255 -4.64 6.31 7.23
C TYR A 255 -4.10 4.88 7.04
N SER A 256 -4.68 4.17 6.08
CA SER A 256 -4.19 2.85 5.68
C SER A 256 -2.97 2.99 4.80
N MET A 257 -2.01 2.08 4.98
CA MET A 257 -0.85 1.92 4.11
C MET A 257 -0.74 0.47 3.68
N LEU A 258 -0.17 0.26 2.49
CA LEU A 258 0.04 -1.08 1.92
C LEU A 258 -1.27 -1.89 1.91
N ASP A 259 -1.20 -3.15 2.30
CA ASP A 259 -2.27 -4.13 2.36
C ASP A 259 -3.01 -4.13 3.71
N ALA A 260 -2.81 -3.16 4.61
CA ALA A 260 -3.37 -3.19 5.96
C ALA A 260 -4.91 -3.33 5.97
N GLU A 261 -5.60 -2.52 5.17
CA GLU A 261 -7.06 -2.59 5.01
C GLU A 261 -7.50 -3.87 4.27
N ASP A 262 -6.75 -4.29 3.24
CA ASP A 262 -7.03 -5.52 2.51
C ASP A 262 -6.92 -6.77 3.41
N ILE A 263 -5.95 -6.79 4.33
CA ILE A 263 -5.81 -7.82 5.37
C ILE A 263 -7.07 -7.86 6.24
N PHE A 264 -7.50 -6.71 6.77
CA PHE A 264 -8.70 -6.65 7.59
C PHE A 264 -9.93 -7.13 6.83
N LYS A 265 -10.09 -6.72 5.57
CA LYS A 265 -11.18 -7.17 4.70
C LYS A 265 -11.13 -8.68 4.46
N ALA A 266 -9.96 -9.24 4.15
CA ALA A 266 -9.78 -10.66 3.88
C ALA A 266 -10.11 -11.53 5.11
N TYR A 267 -9.77 -11.07 6.30
CA TYR A 267 -10.05 -11.74 7.57
C TYR A 267 -11.42 -11.37 8.17
N LYS A 268 -12.23 -10.58 7.46
CA LYS A 268 -13.56 -10.12 7.89
C LYS A 268 -13.54 -9.36 9.22
N ILE A 269 -12.49 -8.58 9.42
CA ILE A 269 -12.31 -7.69 10.58
C ILE A 269 -13.03 -6.39 10.28
N GLU A 270 -14.00 -6.03 11.10
CA GLU A 270 -14.72 -4.77 10.95
C GLU A 270 -13.83 -3.61 11.36
N VAL A 271 -13.73 -2.58 10.51
CA VAL A 271 -12.94 -1.37 10.74
C VAL A 271 -13.89 -0.21 11.03
N VAL A 272 -13.67 0.47 12.15
CA VAL A 272 -14.58 1.51 12.66
C VAL A 272 -13.79 2.76 13.04
N LEU A 273 -14.17 3.90 12.47
CA LEU A 273 -13.65 5.21 12.86
C LEU A 273 -14.42 5.73 14.07
N VAL A 274 -13.73 6.10 15.14
CA VAL A 274 -14.35 6.69 16.34
C VAL A 274 -14.33 8.21 16.21
N GLN A 275 -15.51 8.81 16.07
CA GLN A 275 -15.63 10.27 16.01
C GLN A 275 -15.75 10.86 17.42
N GLU A 276 -14.88 11.81 17.72
CA GLU A 276 -14.99 12.63 18.91
C GLU A 276 -15.76 13.90 18.57
N SER A 277 -16.80 14.15 19.36
CA SER A 277 -17.64 15.35 19.33
C SER A 277 -16.93 16.55 19.93
#